data_AF-A0A847HYD9-F1
#
_entry.id   AF-A0A847HYD9-F1
#
_cell.length_a   1.000
_cell.length_b   1.000
_cell.length_c   1.000
_cell.angle_alpha   90.00
_cell.angle_beta   90.00
_cell.angle_gamma   90.00
#
_symmetry.space_group_name_H-M   'P 1'
#
loop_
_entity.id
_entity.type
_entity.pdbx_description
1 polymer ?
#
loop_
_entity_poly.entity_id
_entity_poly.type
_entity_poly.pdbx_seq_one_letter_code
_entity_poly.pdbx_strand_id
1 'polypeptide(L)'
;GRKSFERPYGLAWLLQLSAELHEWDDPQAREWARTLEPLEQVAVERFSDWLPKLTHPVRTGEHTQTAFALGLLLDWARSRGNREFAALVTDRALAYFQNDRGANLAFEPDGQAFLSPILAEADVLRRILPPPEFAAWLSAFLPDLKGGESRDWLPPAVVSDRTDPQLVHLDGLNLSRAWMLEGIASGLPAGDPRIVTLQAAARAHRQAGLAALDDQQYEGGHWLGSFATYLVTRRGL
;
A
#
# COMPACT_ATOMS: atom_id res chain seq x y z
N GLY A 1 7.37 22.30 -14.37
CA GLY A 1 6.07 21.68 -14.02
C GLY A 1 5.59 22.13 -12.65
N ARG A 2 4.32 21.90 -12.29
CA ARG A 2 3.79 22.20 -10.94
C ARG A 2 4.43 21.27 -9.90
N LYS A 3 4.95 21.80 -8.78
CA LYS A 3 5.67 21.02 -7.75
C LYS A 3 4.82 19.92 -7.08
N SER A 4 3.50 20.08 -7.06
CA SER A 4 2.55 19.14 -6.44
C SER A 4 1.97 18.09 -7.40
N PHE A 5 2.29 18.15 -8.70
CA PHE A 5 1.72 17.25 -9.70
C PHE A 5 2.03 15.78 -9.37
N GLU A 6 1.01 14.92 -9.40
CA GLU A 6 1.05 13.47 -9.12
C GLU A 6 1.55 13.08 -7.72
N ARG A 7 1.64 14.02 -6.78
CA ARG A 7 2.09 13.73 -5.42
C ARG A 7 0.92 13.34 -4.51
N PRO A 8 1.05 12.28 -3.70
CA PRO A 8 2.16 11.33 -3.66
C PRO A 8 1.97 10.12 -4.59
N TYR A 9 0.74 9.82 -5.01
CA TYR A 9 0.39 8.55 -5.64
C TYR A 9 1.07 8.26 -6.98
N GLY A 10 0.90 9.11 -7.99
CA GLY A 10 1.46 8.86 -9.32
C GLY A 10 2.99 8.83 -9.31
N LEU A 11 3.64 9.66 -8.48
CA LEU A 11 5.09 9.61 -8.31
C LEU A 11 5.56 8.34 -7.60
N ALA A 12 4.78 7.81 -6.64
CA ALA A 12 5.10 6.53 -6.00
C ALA A 12 4.96 5.35 -6.98
N TRP A 13 3.92 5.34 -7.81
CA TRP A 13 3.75 4.33 -8.85
C TRP A 13 4.81 4.41 -9.96
N LEU A 14 5.25 5.61 -10.33
CA LEU A 14 6.39 5.79 -11.25
C LEU A 14 7.65 5.12 -10.69
N LEU A 15 7.92 5.26 -9.39
CA LEU A 15 9.05 4.61 -8.76
C LEU A 15 8.89 3.08 -8.70
N GLN A 16 7.67 2.57 -8.49
CA GLN A 16 7.42 1.13 -8.60
C GLN A 16 7.66 0.60 -10.02
N LEU A 17 7.19 1.30 -11.05
CA LEU A 17 7.49 0.95 -12.44
C LEU A 17 9.01 0.94 -12.71
N SER A 18 9.75 1.95 -12.22
CA SER A 18 11.20 1.94 -12.34
C SER A 18 11.82 0.72 -11.64
N ALA A 19 11.37 0.38 -10.43
CA ALA A 19 11.87 -0.78 -9.72
C ALA A 19 11.63 -2.08 -10.51
N GLU A 20 10.44 -2.27 -11.09
CA GLU A 20 10.14 -3.43 -11.93
C GLU A 20 11.05 -3.53 -13.17
N LEU A 21 11.29 -2.41 -13.86
CA LEU A 21 12.17 -2.39 -15.03
C LEU A 21 13.63 -2.74 -14.69
N HIS A 22 14.07 -2.42 -13.48
CA HIS A 22 15.43 -2.74 -13.01
C HIS A 22 15.58 -4.19 -12.55
N GLU A 23 14.49 -4.83 -12.12
CA GLU A 23 14.47 -6.21 -11.66
C GLU A 23 14.17 -7.21 -12.78
N TRP A 24 13.53 -6.75 -13.86
CA TRP A 24 13.25 -7.56 -15.03
C TRP A 24 14.53 -7.78 -15.86
N ASP A 25 15.02 -9.01 -15.88
CA ASP A 25 16.21 -9.41 -16.65
C ASP A 25 15.92 -9.50 -18.16
N ASP A 26 15.69 -8.35 -18.78
CA ASP A 26 15.41 -8.21 -20.22
C ASP A 26 16.18 -7.02 -20.81
N PRO A 27 16.81 -7.16 -22.00
CA PRO A 27 17.52 -6.05 -22.65
C PRO A 27 16.66 -4.80 -22.88
N GLN A 28 15.37 -4.98 -23.19
CA GLN A 28 14.42 -3.90 -23.43
C GLN A 28 14.05 -3.19 -22.11
N ALA A 29 13.87 -3.95 -21.02
CA ALA A 29 13.64 -3.37 -19.70
C ALA A 29 14.80 -2.45 -19.27
N ARG A 30 16.04 -2.85 -19.55
CA ARG A 30 17.24 -2.02 -19.29
C ARG A 30 17.27 -0.73 -20.12
N GLU A 31 16.74 -0.76 -21.35
CA GLU A 31 16.62 0.45 -22.19
C GLU A 31 15.56 1.40 -21.65
N TRP A 32 14.39 0.87 -21.27
CA TRP A 32 13.32 1.65 -20.66
C TRP A 32 13.72 2.23 -19.30
N ALA A 33 14.44 1.47 -18.47
CA ALA A 33 14.99 1.94 -17.21
C ALA A 33 15.89 3.17 -17.41
N ARG A 34 16.86 3.11 -18.34
CA ARG A 34 17.71 4.26 -18.70
C ARG A 34 16.91 5.46 -19.20
N THR A 35 15.83 5.20 -19.94
CA THR A 35 14.97 6.26 -20.48
C THR A 35 14.15 6.94 -19.37
N LEU A 36 13.68 6.19 -18.37
CA LEU A 36 12.90 6.70 -17.25
C LEU A 36 13.72 7.29 -16.10
N GLU A 37 15.02 7.02 -16.04
CA GLU A 37 15.92 7.48 -14.97
C GLU A 37 15.80 8.99 -14.64
N PRO A 38 15.68 9.92 -15.61
CA PRO A 38 15.48 11.33 -15.27
C PRO A 38 14.17 11.62 -14.53
N LEU A 39 13.09 10.86 -14.83
CA LEU A 39 11.81 11.00 -14.14
C LEU A 39 11.86 10.40 -12.73
N GLU A 40 12.56 9.28 -12.56
CA GLU A 40 12.86 8.68 -11.26
C GLU A 40 13.60 9.68 -10.35
N GLN A 41 14.66 10.32 -10.85
CA GLN A 41 15.41 11.34 -10.11
C GLN A 41 14.51 12.51 -9.69
N VAL A 42 13.68 13.02 -10.60
CA VAL A 42 12.72 14.10 -10.28
C VAL A 42 11.69 13.67 -9.22
N ALA A 43 11.24 12.42 -9.23
CA ALA A 43 10.32 11.92 -8.21
C ALA A 43 10.99 11.89 -6.83
N VAL A 44 12.21 11.35 -6.75
CA VAL A 44 13.02 11.31 -5.52
C VAL A 44 13.26 12.71 -4.97
N GLU A 45 13.73 13.64 -5.81
CA GLU A 45 13.96 15.03 -5.43
C GLU A 45 12.70 15.69 -4.86
N ARG A 46 11.54 15.48 -5.49
CA ARG A 46 10.27 16.05 -5.02
C ARG A 46 9.84 15.49 -3.67
N PHE A 47 10.04 14.20 -3.43
CA PHE A 47 9.76 13.61 -2.13
C PHE A 47 10.76 14.09 -1.08
N SER A 48 12.05 14.15 -1.40
CA SER A 48 13.09 14.71 -0.54
C SER A 48 12.80 16.16 -0.13
N ASP A 49 12.22 16.96 -1.05
CA ASP A 49 11.81 18.33 -0.78
C ASP A 49 10.51 18.45 0.03
N TRP A 50 9.55 17.55 -0.19
CA TRP A 50 8.20 17.66 0.37
C TRP A 50 8.05 16.99 1.72
N LEU A 51 8.59 15.78 1.89
CA LEU A 51 8.42 14.96 3.08
C LEU A 51 8.83 15.68 4.37
N PRO A 52 9.95 16.46 4.42
CA PRO A 52 10.30 17.26 5.59
C PRO A 52 9.30 18.39 5.92
N LYS A 53 8.51 18.84 4.94
CA LYS A 53 7.53 19.94 5.09
C LYS A 53 6.12 19.45 5.43
N LEU A 54 5.83 18.16 5.23
CA LEU A 54 4.54 17.56 5.54
C LEU A 54 4.42 17.36 7.06
N THR A 55 3.72 18.24 7.76
CA THR A 55 3.62 18.18 9.24
C THR A 55 2.69 17.07 9.73
N HIS A 56 1.65 16.75 8.95
CA HIS A 56 0.69 15.69 9.25
C HIS A 56 0.52 14.77 8.04
N PRO A 57 0.45 13.45 8.23
CA PRO A 57 0.13 12.54 7.14
C PRO A 57 -1.33 12.73 6.70
N VAL A 58 -1.58 12.50 5.42
CA VAL A 58 -2.93 12.46 4.86
C VAL A 58 -3.46 11.02 4.94
N ARG A 59 -4.64 10.84 5.53
CA ARG A 59 -5.27 9.54 5.87
C ARG A 59 -6.58 9.30 5.11
N THR A 60 -6.64 9.71 3.85
CA THR A 60 -7.80 9.51 2.96
C THR A 60 -7.80 8.11 2.35
N GLY A 61 -8.94 7.57 1.91
CA GLY A 61 -9.00 6.28 1.20
C GLY A 61 -8.49 6.31 -0.26
N GLU A 62 -7.81 7.39 -0.66
CA GLU A 62 -7.59 7.76 -2.06
C GLU A 62 -6.14 8.18 -2.36
N HIS A 63 -5.91 8.80 -3.51
CA HIS A 63 -4.62 9.19 -4.07
C HIS A 63 -3.69 9.96 -3.11
N THR A 64 -4.24 10.79 -2.23
CA THR A 64 -3.39 11.63 -1.36
C THR A 64 -2.82 10.88 -0.15
N GLN A 65 -3.18 9.62 0.04
CA GLN A 65 -2.86 8.82 1.22
C GLN A 65 -1.34 8.61 1.41
N THR A 66 -0.85 9.00 2.59
CA THR A 66 0.59 9.12 2.86
C THR A 66 1.27 7.77 3.15
N ALA A 67 0.69 6.92 3.99
CA ALA A 67 1.29 5.65 4.39
C ALA A 67 1.53 4.69 3.20
N PHE A 68 0.57 4.57 2.29
CA PHE A 68 0.65 3.77 1.06
C PHE A 68 1.80 4.26 0.19
N ALA A 69 1.88 5.57 -0.04
CA ALA A 69 3.01 6.13 -0.80
C ALA A 69 4.34 5.82 -0.10
N LEU A 70 4.48 6.06 1.21
CA LEU A 70 5.72 5.78 1.94
C LEU A 70 6.14 4.31 1.85
N GLY A 71 5.19 3.37 1.88
CA GLY A 71 5.46 1.94 1.65
C GLY A 71 6.12 1.69 0.29
N LEU A 72 5.52 2.21 -0.78
CA LEU A 72 6.07 2.09 -2.14
C LEU A 72 7.43 2.79 -2.31
N LEU A 73 7.60 3.96 -1.69
CA LEU A 73 8.88 4.69 -1.73
C LEU A 73 9.98 3.90 -1.04
N LEU A 74 9.68 3.28 0.10
CA LEU A 74 10.64 2.49 0.86
C LEU A 74 11.07 1.23 0.09
N ASP A 75 10.13 0.54 -0.55
CA ASP A 75 10.41 -0.65 -1.36
C ASP A 75 11.32 -0.30 -2.54
N TRP A 76 11.03 0.78 -3.27
CA TRP A 76 11.91 1.29 -4.33
C TRP A 76 13.30 1.69 -3.79
N ALA A 77 13.35 2.44 -2.68
CA ALA A 77 14.62 2.93 -2.13
C ALA A 77 15.56 1.77 -1.78
N ARG A 78 15.00 0.68 -1.24
CA ARG A 78 15.71 -0.54 -0.91
C ARG A 78 16.18 -1.29 -2.15
N SER A 79 15.31 -1.46 -3.16
CA SER A 79 15.68 -2.17 -4.39
C SER A 79 16.78 -1.46 -5.18
N ARG A 80 16.83 -0.13 -5.12
CA ARG A 80 17.88 0.71 -5.73
C ARG A 80 19.10 0.95 -4.86
N GLY A 81 19.11 0.46 -3.61
CA GLY A 81 20.19 0.69 -2.66
C GLY A 81 20.34 2.17 -2.25
N ASN A 82 19.32 3.01 -2.44
CA ASN A 82 19.32 4.41 -2.07
C ASN A 82 19.07 4.57 -0.56
N ARG A 83 20.15 4.45 0.22
CA ARG A 83 20.11 4.44 1.69
C ARG A 83 19.64 5.77 2.29
N GLU A 84 20.03 6.90 1.69
CA GLU A 84 19.65 8.22 2.17
C GLU A 84 18.15 8.45 2.04
N PHE A 85 17.58 8.12 0.89
CA PHE A 85 16.13 8.25 0.68
C PHE A 85 15.34 7.23 1.53
N ALA A 86 15.84 6.00 1.68
CA ALA A 86 15.24 5.02 2.57
C ALA A 86 15.20 5.50 4.03
N ALA A 87 16.27 6.14 4.51
CA ALA A 87 16.32 6.74 5.85
C ALA A 87 15.29 7.86 5.99
N LEU A 88 15.22 8.80 5.04
CA LEU A 88 14.21 9.87 5.05
C LEU A 88 12.78 9.30 5.12
N VAL A 89 12.44 8.34 4.26
CA VAL A 89 11.11 7.72 4.21
C VAL A 89 10.79 7.03 5.54
N THR A 90 11.76 6.29 6.09
CA THR A 90 11.65 5.61 7.39
C THR A 90 11.40 6.59 8.52
N ASP A 91 12.20 7.65 8.61
CA ASP A 91 12.09 8.68 9.65
C ASP A 91 10.72 9.36 9.63
N ARG A 92 10.20 9.66 8.43
CA ARG A 92 8.87 10.26 8.30
C ARG A 92 7.75 9.29 8.65
N ALA A 93 7.81 8.04 8.20
CA ALA A 93 6.83 7.03 8.56
C ALA A 93 6.76 6.83 10.08
N LEU A 94 7.90 6.72 10.75
CA LEU A 94 7.96 6.61 12.21
C LEU A 94 7.44 7.88 12.89
N ALA A 95 7.83 9.08 12.44
CA ALA A 95 7.35 10.34 13.01
C ALA A 95 5.81 10.47 12.93
N TYR A 96 5.19 9.92 11.88
CA TYR A 96 3.75 9.98 11.69
C TYR A 96 2.98 8.91 12.47
N PHE A 97 3.45 7.66 12.47
CA PHE A 97 2.60 6.51 12.78
C PHE A 97 3.06 5.71 14.00
N GLN A 98 4.31 5.84 14.46
CA GLN A 98 4.84 4.98 15.55
C GLN A 98 4.05 5.13 16.87
N ASN A 99 3.42 6.29 17.08
CA ASN A 99 2.67 6.62 18.30
C ASN A 99 1.16 6.49 18.12
N ASP A 100 0.67 6.13 16.94
CA ASP A 100 -0.76 5.97 16.70
C ASP A 100 -1.30 4.74 17.43
N ARG A 101 -2.50 4.87 18.00
CA ARG A 101 -3.14 3.86 18.86
C ARG A 101 -4.65 3.86 18.62
N GLY A 102 -5.30 2.72 18.83
CA GLY A 102 -6.77 2.61 18.84
C GLY A 102 -7.45 2.95 17.51
N ALA A 103 -6.81 2.64 16.38
CA ALA A 103 -7.43 2.68 15.07
C ALA A 103 -8.69 1.82 15.05
N ASN A 104 -9.74 2.33 14.41
CA ASN A 104 -11.06 1.71 14.38
C ASN A 104 -11.54 1.58 12.93
N LEU A 105 -11.58 0.33 12.46
CA LEU A 105 -12.02 -0.02 11.10
C LEU A 105 -13.48 0.32 10.83
N ALA A 106 -14.30 0.61 11.85
CA ALA A 106 -15.67 1.08 11.65
C ALA A 106 -15.77 2.42 10.91
N PHE A 107 -14.66 3.18 10.81
CA PHE A 107 -14.59 4.43 10.05
C PHE A 107 -14.07 4.26 8.61
N GLU A 108 -13.77 3.04 8.15
CA GLU A 108 -13.39 2.76 6.76
C GLU A 108 -14.08 1.51 6.18
N PRO A 109 -14.39 1.47 4.88
CA PRO A 109 -14.05 2.48 3.87
C PRO A 109 -15.07 3.63 3.77
N ASP A 110 -14.63 4.76 3.21
CA ASP A 110 -15.56 5.70 2.58
C ASP A 110 -16.05 5.14 1.22
N GLY A 111 -17.09 5.75 0.64
CA GLY A 111 -17.73 5.22 -0.57
C GLY A 111 -16.90 5.28 -1.85
N GLN A 112 -15.71 5.92 -1.83
CA GLN A 112 -14.86 6.12 -3.00
C GLN A 112 -13.43 5.61 -2.76
N ALA A 113 -13.20 4.90 -1.65
CA ALA A 113 -11.90 4.44 -1.27
C ALA A 113 -11.42 3.30 -2.18
N PHE A 114 -10.15 3.36 -2.58
CA PHE A 114 -9.41 2.21 -3.14
C PHE A 114 -8.20 1.84 -2.26
N LEU A 115 -7.99 2.55 -1.15
CA LEU A 115 -6.97 2.27 -0.13
C LEU A 115 -7.61 2.28 1.27
N SER A 116 -7.06 1.47 2.16
CA SER A 116 -7.35 1.51 3.60
C SER A 116 -6.28 2.36 4.31
N PRO A 117 -6.63 3.52 4.89
CA PRO A 117 -5.69 4.28 5.73
C PRO A 117 -5.12 3.44 6.87
N ILE A 118 -5.96 2.68 7.58
CA ILE A 118 -5.54 1.92 8.76
C ILE A 118 -4.59 0.79 8.38
N LEU A 119 -4.93 0.01 7.34
CA LEU A 119 -4.07 -1.10 6.93
C LEU A 119 -2.80 -0.61 6.24
N ALA A 120 -2.82 0.53 5.56
CA ALA A 120 -1.61 1.10 4.97
C ALA A 120 -0.61 1.58 6.03
N GLU A 121 -1.07 2.13 7.15
CA GLU A 121 -0.21 2.50 8.29
C GLU A 121 0.47 1.26 8.88
N ALA A 122 -0.28 0.19 9.10
CA ALA A 122 0.29 -1.08 9.56
C ALA A 122 1.24 -1.70 8.52
N ASP A 123 0.91 -1.61 7.23
CA ASP A 123 1.73 -2.14 6.15
C ASP A 123 3.03 -1.36 5.93
N VAL A 124 3.08 -0.03 6.14
CA VAL A 124 4.36 0.70 6.11
C VAL A 124 5.20 0.39 7.36
N LEU A 125 4.59 0.28 8.54
CA LEU A 125 5.36 0.03 9.76
C LEU A 125 5.90 -1.39 9.86
N ARG A 126 5.22 -2.41 9.30
CA ARG A 126 5.81 -3.76 9.22
C ARG A 126 7.07 -3.83 8.37
N ARG A 127 7.28 -2.88 7.46
CA ARG A 127 8.52 -2.79 6.67
C ARG A 127 9.69 -2.21 7.47
N ILE A 128 9.41 -1.51 8.56
CA ILE A 128 10.37 -0.69 9.31
C ILE A 128 10.71 -1.35 10.65
N LEU A 129 9.69 -1.74 11.41
CA LEU A 129 9.86 -2.25 12.76
C LEU A 129 10.28 -3.72 12.75
N PRO A 130 11.18 -4.14 13.66
CA PRO A 130 11.44 -5.55 13.90
C PRO A 130 10.16 -6.30 14.30
N PRO A 131 10.01 -7.61 13.98
CA PRO A 131 8.76 -8.33 14.20
C PRO A 131 8.19 -8.25 15.63
N PRO A 132 8.98 -8.35 16.72
CA PRO A 132 8.45 -8.20 18.07
C PRO A 132 7.91 -6.79 18.37
N GLU A 133 8.59 -5.76 17.88
CA GLU A 133 8.19 -4.36 18.05
C GLU A 133 6.94 -4.05 17.23
N PHE A 134 6.89 -4.53 15.98
CA PHE A 134 5.71 -4.42 15.14
C PHE A 134 4.50 -5.10 15.77
N ALA A 135 4.68 -6.32 16.30
CA ALA A 135 3.60 -7.06 16.95
C ALA A 135 3.02 -6.32 18.17
N ALA A 136 3.89 -5.71 18.98
CA ALA A 136 3.48 -4.90 20.14
C ALA A 136 2.79 -3.60 19.70
N TRP A 137 3.34 -2.90 18.70
CA TRP A 137 2.72 -1.71 18.12
C TRP A 137 1.33 -2.04 17.55
N LEU A 138 1.20 -3.12 16.78
CA LEU A 138 -0.06 -3.52 16.14
C LEU A 138 -1.14 -3.84 17.18
N SER A 139 -0.79 -4.44 18.32
CA SER A 139 -1.75 -4.69 19.41
C SER A 139 -2.32 -3.40 20.00
N ALA A 140 -1.50 -2.35 20.06
CA ALA A 140 -1.90 -1.07 20.60
C ALA A 140 -2.58 -0.18 19.53
N PHE A 141 -2.21 -0.34 18.27
CA PHE A 141 -2.80 0.34 17.12
C PHE A 141 -4.16 -0.23 16.75
N LEU A 142 -4.31 -1.55 16.63
CA LEU A 142 -5.53 -2.21 16.14
C LEU A 142 -6.05 -3.21 17.19
N PRO A 143 -6.58 -2.73 18.33
CA PRO A 143 -6.93 -3.59 19.48
C PRO A 143 -8.06 -4.59 19.19
N ASP A 144 -8.89 -4.31 18.18
CA ASP A 144 -9.97 -5.20 17.76
C ASP A 144 -9.49 -6.37 16.90
N LEU A 145 -8.24 -6.34 16.40
CA LEU A 145 -7.61 -7.48 15.75
C LEU A 145 -7.24 -8.54 16.79
N LYS A 146 -8.13 -9.50 16.97
CA LYS A 146 -7.93 -10.65 17.85
C LYS A 146 -7.51 -11.87 17.05
N GLY A 147 -6.74 -12.75 17.69
CA GLY A 147 -6.41 -14.04 17.10
C GLY A 147 -7.61 -15.00 17.09
N GLY A 148 -7.55 -16.00 16.20
CA GLY A 148 -8.56 -17.05 16.05
C GLY A 148 -9.22 -17.07 14.67
N GLU A 149 -10.15 -18.01 14.48
CA GLU A 149 -10.82 -18.23 13.19
C GLU A 149 -12.00 -17.26 12.93
N SER A 150 -11.91 -16.00 13.38
CA SER A 150 -12.93 -15.01 13.03
C SER A 150 -12.82 -14.71 11.54
N ARG A 151 -13.71 -15.28 10.74
CA ARG A 151 -13.78 -15.07 9.29
C ARG A 151 -14.45 -13.75 8.91
N ASP A 152 -15.09 -13.09 9.87
CA ASP A 152 -15.95 -11.92 9.65
C ASP A 152 -15.34 -10.62 10.19
N TRP A 153 -14.08 -10.62 10.65
CA TRP A 153 -13.45 -9.44 11.26
C TRP A 153 -13.36 -8.24 10.29
N LEU A 154 -13.05 -8.50 9.02
CA LEU A 154 -13.00 -7.48 7.98
C LEU A 154 -13.56 -8.05 6.68
N PRO A 155 -14.87 -7.90 6.42
CA PRO A 155 -15.49 -8.42 5.21
C PRO A 155 -15.07 -7.60 3.97
N PRO A 156 -15.06 -8.20 2.77
CA PRO A 156 -14.86 -7.49 1.51
C PRO A 156 -15.84 -6.34 1.31
N ALA A 157 -15.35 -5.26 0.70
CA ALA A 157 -16.20 -4.15 0.27
C ALA A 157 -17.11 -4.59 -0.88
N VAL A 158 -18.33 -4.08 -0.90
CA VAL A 158 -19.33 -4.39 -1.93
C VAL A 158 -19.48 -3.19 -2.85
N VAL A 159 -19.29 -3.40 -4.16
CA VAL A 159 -19.57 -2.40 -5.18
C VAL A 159 -21.03 -2.52 -5.60
N SER A 160 -21.81 -1.47 -5.39
CA SER A 160 -23.24 -1.45 -5.77
C SER A 160 -23.46 -1.19 -7.26
N ASP A 161 -22.57 -0.41 -7.89
CA ASP A 161 -22.62 -0.07 -9.32
C ASP A 161 -21.19 0.07 -9.86
N ARG A 162 -20.82 -0.82 -10.79
CA ARG A 162 -19.49 -0.84 -11.43
C ARG A 162 -19.37 0.10 -12.62
N THR A 163 -20.45 0.75 -13.02
CA THR A 163 -20.44 1.77 -14.09
C THR A 163 -20.18 3.17 -13.54
N ASP A 164 -20.30 3.36 -12.22
CA ASP A 164 -19.91 4.60 -11.56
C ASP A 164 -18.39 4.63 -11.32
N PRO A 165 -17.68 5.65 -11.83
CA PRO A 165 -16.23 5.73 -11.78
C PRO A 165 -15.65 5.88 -10.37
N GLN A 166 -16.46 6.23 -9.37
CA GLN A 166 -16.03 6.34 -7.98
C GLN A 166 -16.38 5.08 -7.18
N LEU A 167 -17.57 4.51 -7.37
CA LEU A 167 -17.98 3.32 -6.62
C LEU A 167 -17.16 2.08 -6.99
N VAL A 168 -16.68 2.00 -8.24
CA VAL A 168 -15.78 0.92 -8.70
C VAL A 168 -14.44 0.90 -7.96
N HIS A 169 -14.04 1.99 -7.29
CA HIS A 169 -12.84 2.02 -6.46
C HIS A 169 -12.82 0.94 -5.36
N LEU A 170 -13.98 0.52 -4.87
CA LEU A 170 -14.07 -0.51 -3.83
C LEU A 170 -13.59 -1.89 -4.32
N ASP A 171 -13.59 -2.18 -5.63
CA ASP A 171 -12.94 -3.38 -6.16
C ASP A 171 -11.41 -3.29 -5.99
N GLY A 172 -10.82 -2.12 -6.24
CA GLY A 172 -9.40 -1.86 -5.97
C GLY A 172 -9.07 -1.82 -4.47
N LEU A 173 -10.01 -1.38 -3.63
CA LEU A 173 -9.88 -1.50 -2.18
C LEU A 173 -9.75 -2.95 -1.74
N ASN A 174 -10.53 -3.86 -2.32
CA ASN A 174 -10.41 -5.28 -1.99
C ASN A 174 -9.01 -5.81 -2.37
N LEU A 175 -8.48 -5.44 -3.53
CA LEU A 175 -7.11 -5.81 -3.90
C LEU A 175 -6.07 -5.21 -2.93
N SER A 176 -6.21 -3.93 -2.57
CA SER A 176 -5.27 -3.24 -1.69
C SER A 176 -5.27 -3.75 -0.26
N ARG A 177 -6.45 -3.98 0.30
CA ARG A 177 -6.59 -4.66 1.59
C ARG A 177 -5.97 -6.05 1.55
N ALA A 178 -6.15 -6.82 0.47
CA ALA A 178 -5.58 -8.16 0.39
C ALA A 178 -4.06 -8.16 0.55
N TRP A 179 -3.30 -7.37 -0.22
CA TRP A 179 -1.83 -7.38 -0.10
C TRP A 179 -1.36 -6.75 1.21
N MET A 180 -2.06 -5.72 1.73
CA MET A 180 -1.70 -5.09 3.01
C MET A 180 -1.88 -6.09 4.15
N LEU A 181 -2.96 -6.87 4.14
CA LEU A 181 -3.20 -7.93 5.11
C LEU A 181 -2.16 -9.06 5.01
N GLU A 182 -1.76 -9.45 3.79
CA GLU A 182 -0.64 -10.39 3.56
C GLU A 182 0.67 -9.83 4.15
N GLY A 183 0.96 -8.54 3.96
CA GLY A 183 2.13 -7.84 4.49
C GLY A 183 2.14 -7.68 6.02
N ILE A 184 1.00 -7.33 6.60
CA ILE A 184 0.85 -7.25 8.06
C ILE A 184 1.10 -8.64 8.66
N ALA A 185 0.53 -9.71 8.07
CA ALA A 185 0.75 -11.06 8.54
C ALA A 185 2.22 -11.49 8.44
N SER A 186 2.94 -11.11 7.37
CA SER A 186 4.36 -11.45 7.21
C SER A 186 5.28 -10.69 8.15
N GLY A 187 4.86 -9.55 8.67
CA GLY A 187 5.60 -8.76 9.65
C GLY A 187 5.52 -9.28 11.09
N LEU A 188 4.62 -10.22 11.37
CA LEU A 188 4.42 -10.75 12.72
C LEU A 188 5.39 -11.90 13.03
N PRO A 189 5.75 -12.12 14.32
CA PRO A 189 6.50 -13.29 14.75
C PRO A 189 5.80 -14.59 14.36
N ALA A 190 6.59 -15.62 14.05
CA ALA A 190 6.06 -16.95 13.79
C ALA A 190 5.21 -17.44 14.98
N GLY A 191 3.97 -17.85 14.71
CA GLY A 191 3.03 -18.32 15.73
C GLY A 191 2.17 -17.22 16.38
N ASP A 192 2.27 -15.96 15.95
CA ASP A 192 1.33 -14.92 16.40
C ASP A 192 -0.12 -15.32 16.03
N PRO A 193 -1.05 -15.36 17.00
CA PRO A 193 -2.39 -15.91 16.78
C PRO A 193 -3.24 -15.06 15.82
N ARG A 194 -2.86 -13.81 15.53
CA ARG A 194 -3.55 -12.93 14.57
C ARG A 194 -3.28 -13.31 13.12
N ILE A 195 -2.21 -14.07 12.83
CA ILE A 195 -1.83 -14.47 11.47
C ILE A 195 -2.98 -15.19 10.77
N VAL A 196 -3.68 -16.10 11.47
CA VAL A 196 -4.80 -16.87 10.90
C VAL A 196 -5.94 -15.95 10.47
N THR A 197 -6.30 -14.98 11.31
CA THR A 197 -7.36 -13.98 11.05
C THR A 197 -6.99 -13.09 9.86
N LEU A 198 -5.77 -12.55 9.85
CA LEU A 198 -5.27 -11.69 8.78
C LEU A 198 -5.24 -12.43 7.43
N GLN A 199 -4.75 -13.67 7.41
CA GLN A 199 -4.71 -14.48 6.19
C GLN A 199 -6.10 -14.87 5.70
N ALA A 200 -7.06 -15.10 6.60
CA ALA A 200 -8.44 -15.38 6.22
C ALA A 200 -9.09 -14.17 5.55
N ALA A 201 -8.96 -12.99 6.15
CA ALA A 201 -9.43 -11.73 5.55
C ALA A 201 -8.74 -11.44 4.22
N ALA A 202 -7.41 -11.60 4.14
CA ALA A 202 -6.65 -11.42 2.92
C ALA A 202 -7.16 -12.29 1.77
N ARG A 203 -7.45 -13.57 2.04
CA ARG A 203 -8.02 -14.49 1.02
C ARG A 203 -9.40 -14.05 0.54
N ALA A 204 -10.27 -13.62 1.45
CA ALA A 204 -11.62 -13.15 1.08
C ALA A 204 -11.54 -11.89 0.20
N HIS A 205 -10.70 -10.93 0.58
CA HIS A 205 -10.45 -9.71 -0.20
C HIS A 205 -9.80 -10.00 -1.55
N ARG A 206 -8.79 -10.88 -1.59
CA ARG A 206 -8.14 -11.33 -2.84
C ARG A 206 -9.17 -11.94 -3.80
N GLN A 207 -10.03 -12.83 -3.31
CA GLN A 207 -11.05 -13.47 -4.13
C GLN A 207 -12.05 -12.44 -4.68
N ALA A 208 -12.55 -11.52 -3.84
CA ALA A 208 -13.47 -10.49 -4.26
C ALA A 208 -12.86 -9.53 -5.29
N GLY A 209 -11.64 -9.04 -5.03
CA GLY A 209 -10.96 -8.08 -5.89
C GLY A 209 -10.53 -8.68 -7.24
N LEU A 210 -10.06 -9.93 -7.28
CA LEU A 210 -9.67 -10.58 -8.53
C LEU A 210 -10.88 -10.94 -9.40
N ALA A 211 -12.01 -11.31 -8.79
CA ALA A 211 -13.25 -11.58 -9.55
C ALA A 211 -13.76 -10.35 -10.30
N ALA A 212 -13.43 -9.14 -9.85
CA ALA A 212 -13.81 -7.90 -10.51
C ALA A 212 -13.03 -7.62 -11.82
N LEU A 213 -11.92 -8.32 -12.07
CA LEU A 213 -11.12 -8.14 -13.29
C LEU A 213 -11.77 -8.76 -14.53
N ASP A 214 -12.68 -9.72 -14.34
CA ASP A 214 -13.41 -10.36 -15.43
C ASP A 214 -14.46 -9.42 -16.05
N ASP A 215 -14.85 -8.34 -15.35
CA ASP A 215 -15.75 -7.32 -15.86
C ASP A 215 -15.01 -6.38 -16.84
N GLN A 216 -15.35 -6.46 -18.13
CA GLN A 216 -14.72 -5.71 -19.23
C GLN A 216 -15.05 -4.19 -19.26
N GLN A 217 -15.34 -3.58 -18.10
CA GLN A 217 -15.71 -2.17 -18.02
C GLN A 217 -14.47 -1.30 -17.88
N TYR A 218 -14.37 -0.26 -18.74
CA TYR A 218 -13.20 0.62 -18.81
C TYR A 218 -12.90 1.31 -17.46
N GLU A 219 -13.92 1.74 -16.73
CA GLU A 219 -13.80 2.52 -15.48
C GLU A 219 -12.98 1.81 -14.40
N GLY A 220 -13.04 0.48 -14.33
CA GLY A 220 -12.16 -0.33 -13.48
C GLY A 220 -10.91 -0.85 -14.22
N GLY A 221 -11.09 -1.30 -15.47
CA GLY A 221 -10.07 -2.08 -16.17
C GLY A 221 -8.74 -1.36 -16.43
N HIS A 222 -8.74 -0.02 -16.52
CA HIS A 222 -7.53 0.73 -16.86
C HIS A 222 -6.49 0.84 -15.74
N TRP A 223 -6.87 0.62 -14.47
CA TRP A 223 -5.97 0.74 -13.31
C TRP A 223 -6.00 -0.47 -12.37
N LEU A 224 -7.11 -1.22 -12.31
CA LEU A 224 -7.22 -2.43 -11.48
C LEU A 224 -6.16 -3.48 -11.83
N GLY A 225 -5.74 -3.54 -13.10
CA GLY A 225 -4.67 -4.44 -13.55
C GLY A 225 -3.35 -4.23 -12.79
N SER A 226 -3.00 -2.98 -12.46
CA SER A 226 -1.81 -2.67 -11.67
C SER A 226 -1.94 -3.18 -10.23
N PHE A 227 -3.11 -3.02 -9.61
CA PHE A 227 -3.39 -3.48 -8.25
C PHE A 227 -3.40 -5.01 -8.17
N ALA A 228 -4.02 -5.64 -9.16
CA ALA A 228 -4.05 -7.08 -9.31
C ALA A 228 -2.63 -7.64 -9.49
N THR A 229 -1.84 -7.03 -10.38
CA THR A 229 -0.43 -7.40 -10.60
C THR A 229 0.35 -7.30 -9.29
N TYR A 230 0.26 -6.17 -8.59
CA TYR A 230 0.93 -5.96 -7.30
C TYR A 230 0.59 -7.06 -6.28
N LEU A 231 -0.68 -7.45 -6.19
CA LEU A 231 -1.16 -8.52 -5.31
C LEU A 231 -0.66 -9.91 -5.74
N VAL A 232 -0.75 -10.27 -7.02
CA VAL A 232 -0.45 -11.64 -7.48
C VAL A 232 1.05 -11.91 -7.56
N THR A 233 1.87 -10.89 -7.83
CA THR A 233 3.33 -10.98 -7.82
C THR A 233 3.92 -10.81 -6.43
N ARG A 234 3.09 -10.47 -5.43
CA ARG A 234 3.50 -10.21 -4.05
C ARG A 234 4.55 -9.09 -3.97
N ARG A 235 4.40 -8.04 -4.79
CA ARG A 235 5.39 -6.98 -5.02
C ARG A 235 5.89 -6.29 -3.74
N GLY A 236 5.00 -6.13 -2.76
CA GLY A 236 5.32 -5.46 -1.50
C GLY A 236 5.91 -6.35 -0.41
N LEU A 237 6.20 -7.63 -0.69
CA LEU A 237 6.65 -8.63 0.29
C LEU A 237 8.13 -8.99 0.14
#